data_AF-A0A7J5WS02-F1
#
_entry.id   AF-A0A7J5WS02-F1
#
_cell.length_a   1.000
_cell.length_b   1.000
_cell.length_c   1.000
_cell.angle_alpha   90.00
_cell.angle_beta   90.00
_cell.angle_gamma   90.00
#
_symmetry.space_group_name_H-M   'P 1'
#
loop_
_entity.id
_entity.type
_entity.pdbx_description
1 polymer ?
#
loop_
_entity_poly.entity_id
_entity_poly.type
_entity_poly.pdbx_seq_one_letter_code
_entity_poly.pdbx_strand_id
1 'polypeptide(L)' 'MRKRRAGEVVCTCDAYPFPHRMFGGSCNGIAIVIASVGGAECQHCQLLNNGRCEVLAGIENPIECHYVADFIQRNEVKI' A
#
# COMPACT_ATOMS: atom_id res chain seq x y z
N MET A 1 -24.79 -7.25 -9.12
CA MET A 1 -23.47 -6.66 -8.78
C MET A 1 -23.70 -5.38 -7.97
N ARG A 2 -23.08 -5.23 -6.80
CA ARG A 2 -23.19 -4.01 -5.99
C ARG A 2 -22.50 -2.86 -6.74
N LYS A 3 -23.14 -1.69 -6.80
CA LYS A 3 -22.54 -0.49 -7.40
C LYS A 3 -21.31 -0.11 -6.59
N ARG A 4 -20.12 -0.06 -7.22
CA ARG A 4 -18.88 0.39 -6.56
C ARG A 4 -19.09 1.83 -6.07
N ARG A 5 -18.76 2.09 -4.81
CA ARG A 5 -18.74 3.46 -4.28
C ARG A 5 -17.48 4.16 -4.82
N ALA A 6 -17.54 5.47 -5.04
CA ALA A 6 -16.33 6.23 -5.39
C ALA A 6 -15.27 6.07 -4.29
N GLY A 7 -14.03 5.73 -4.68
CA GLY A 7 -12.93 5.41 -3.76
C GLY A 7 -12.92 3.98 -3.21
N GLU A 8 -13.81 3.10 -3.69
CA GLU A 8 -13.80 1.67 -3.33
C GLU A 8 -12.90 0.87 -4.28
N VAL A 9 -11.71 0.53 -3.78
CA VAL A 9 -10.77 -0.35 -4.48
C VAL A 9 -10.84 -1.75 -3.88
N VAL A 10 -10.88 -2.75 -4.75
CA VAL A 10 -10.80 -4.16 -4.34
C VAL A 10 -9.33 -4.59 -4.35
N CYS A 11 -8.86 -5.09 -3.22
CA CYS A 11 -7.55 -5.69 -3.04
C CYS A 11 -7.65 -7.22 -3.08
N THR A 12 -6.60 -7.86 -3.58
CA THR A 12 -6.44 -9.31 -3.65
C THR A 12 -5.13 -9.77 -3.00
N CYS A 13 -4.62 -9.01 -2.02
CA CYS A 13 -3.43 -9.40 -1.27
C CYS A 13 -3.70 -10.60 -0.35
N ASP A 14 -2.64 -11.22 0.15
CA ASP A 14 -2.69 -12.42 0.99
C ASP A 14 -3.21 -12.18 2.42
N ALA A 15 -3.62 -10.94 2.76
CA ALA A 15 -4.24 -10.64 4.05
C ALA A 15 -5.54 -11.44 4.28
N TYR A 16 -6.24 -11.79 3.19
CA TYR A 16 -7.47 -12.59 3.23
C TYR A 16 -7.54 -13.55 2.02
N PRO A 17 -8.19 -14.72 2.16
CA PRO A 17 -8.33 -15.68 1.05
C PRO A 17 -9.40 -15.27 0.01
N PHE A 18 -9.95 -14.06 0.10
CA PHE A 18 -11.00 -13.55 -0.78
C PHE A 18 -10.73 -12.08 -1.17
N PRO A 19 -11.24 -11.63 -2.34
CA PRO A 19 -11.17 -10.22 -2.72
C PRO A 19 -11.87 -9.33 -1.68
N HIS A 20 -11.16 -8.34 -1.17
CA HIS A 20 -11.61 -7.49 -0.05
C HIS A 20 -11.42 -6.01 -0.39
N ARG A 21 -11.94 -5.11 0.46
CA ARG A 21 -11.72 -3.68 0.27
C ARG A 21 -10.28 -3.31 0.64
N MET A 22 -9.63 -2.52 -0.20
CA MET A 22 -8.29 -1.98 0.05
C MET A 22 -8.27 -1.21 1.38
N PHE A 23 -7.19 -1.39 2.15
CA PHE A 23 -6.99 -0.82 3.49
C PHE A 23 -8.03 -1.24 4.56
N GLY A 24 -8.78 -2.32 4.33
CA GLY A 24 -9.72 -2.85 5.31
C GLY A 24 -9.10 -3.93 6.21
N GLY A 25 -9.28 -3.79 7.53
CA GLY A 25 -8.89 -4.82 8.51
C GLY A 25 -7.38 -5.11 8.47
N SER A 26 -7.01 -6.34 8.11
CA SER A 26 -5.62 -6.80 8.00
C SER A 26 -4.92 -6.33 6.71
N CYS A 27 -5.67 -5.84 5.73
CA CYS A 27 -5.08 -5.21 4.54
C CYS A 27 -4.63 -3.80 4.90
N ASN A 28 -3.32 -3.54 4.89
CA ASN A 28 -2.74 -2.23 5.19
C ASN A 28 -1.97 -1.62 4.00
N GLY A 29 -2.01 -2.26 2.83
CA GLY A 29 -1.31 -1.78 1.63
C GLY A 29 0.14 -2.25 1.49
N ILE A 30 0.63 -3.11 2.39
CA ILE A 30 2.00 -3.70 2.28
C ILE A 30 2.26 -4.37 0.93
N ALA A 31 1.25 -4.96 0.30
CA ALA A 31 1.38 -5.58 -1.02
C ALA A 31 1.81 -4.58 -2.11
N ILE A 32 1.39 -3.32 -2.02
CA ILE A 32 1.82 -2.26 -2.95
C ILE A 32 3.29 -1.95 -2.73
N VAL A 33 3.72 -1.86 -1.47
CA VAL A 33 5.12 -1.63 -1.11
C VAL A 33 5.99 -2.74 -1.65
N ILE A 34 5.61 -4.01 -1.44
CA ILE A 34 6.34 -5.17 -1.94
C ILE A 34 6.42 -5.16 -3.47
N ALA A 35 5.35 -4.78 -4.16
CA ALA A 35 5.35 -4.71 -5.63
C ALA A 35 6.19 -3.56 -6.19
N SER A 36 6.43 -2.50 -5.40
CA SER A 36 7.08 -1.26 -5.86
C SER A 36 8.49 -1.04 -5.28
N VAL A 37 8.89 -1.86 -4.31
CA VAL A 37 10.19 -1.72 -3.64
C VAL A 37 11.33 -1.87 -4.65
N GLY A 38 12.33 -0.99 -4.54
CA GLY A 38 13.44 -0.93 -5.49
C GLY A 38 13.15 -0.12 -6.76
N GLY A 39 11.96 0.48 -6.89
CA GLY A 39 11.67 1.45 -7.94
C GLY A 39 12.46 2.76 -7.79
N ALA A 40 12.38 3.63 -8.80
CA ALA A 40 13.17 4.87 -8.88
C ALA A 40 13.05 5.78 -7.64
N GLU A 41 11.83 5.91 -7.09
CA GLU A 41 11.58 6.77 -5.93
C GLU A 41 12.22 6.25 -4.64
N CYS A 42 12.61 4.96 -4.59
CA CYS A 42 13.27 4.41 -3.40
C CYS A 42 14.64 5.03 -3.15
N GLN A 43 15.36 5.47 -4.19
CA GLN A 43 16.72 6.02 -4.05
C GLN A 43 16.75 7.32 -3.23
N HIS A 44 15.66 8.07 -3.23
CA HIS A 44 15.51 9.33 -2.49
C HIS A 44 14.47 9.22 -1.38
N CYS A 45 14.03 8.00 -1.05
CA CYS A 45 12.99 7.77 -0.06
C CYS A 45 13.53 7.97 1.36
N GLN A 46 12.82 8.76 2.16
CA GLN A 46 13.18 9.00 3.57
C GLN A 46 13.11 7.73 4.42
N LEU A 47 12.32 6.74 4.00
CA LEU A 47 12.17 5.45 4.67
C LEU A 47 13.21 4.42 4.20
N LEU A 48 14.16 4.81 3.34
CA LEU A 48 15.30 3.97 2.97
C LEU A 48 16.46 4.27 3.93
N ASN A 49 16.57 3.47 4.99
CA ASN A 49 17.60 3.63 6.01
C ASN A 49 18.64 2.51 5.93
N ASN A 50 19.92 2.87 5.81
CA ASN A 50 21.04 1.93 5.63
C ASN A 50 20.79 0.87 4.53
N GLY A 51 20.15 1.28 3.42
CA GLY A 51 19.83 0.39 2.30
C GLY A 51 18.64 -0.54 2.53
N ARG A 52 17.90 -0.39 3.64
CA ARG A 52 16.71 -1.18 3.97
C ARG A 52 15.46 -0.30 4.02
N CYS A 53 14.39 -0.76 3.40
CA CYS A 53 13.08 -0.11 3.52
C CYS A 53 12.50 -0.37 4.92
N GLU A 54 12.27 0.69 5.69
CA GLU A 54 11.76 0.61 7.07
C GLU A 54 10.34 0.06 7.15
N VAL A 55 9.53 0.28 6.10
CA VAL A 55 8.20 -0.32 5.97
C VAL A 55 8.28 -1.84 5.84
N LEU A 56 9.18 -2.36 4.99
CA LEU A 56 9.40 -3.81 4.88
C LEU A 56 10.08 -4.39 6.12
N ALA A 57 10.79 -3.56 6.89
CA ALA A 57 11.33 -3.94 8.18
C ALA A 57 10.26 -4.00 9.29
N GLY A 58 9.03 -3.53 9.02
CA GLY A 58 7.96 -3.45 10.01
C GLY A 58 8.16 -2.35 11.05
N ILE A 59 9.03 -1.38 10.77
CA ILE A 59 9.27 -0.22 11.65
C ILE A 59 8.24 0.85 11.36
N GLU A 60 8.04 1.17 10.08
CA GLU A 60 7.10 2.19 9.60
C GLU A 60 5.83 1.58 9.03
N ASN A 61 4.73 2.33 9.09
CA ASN A 61 3.44 1.88 8.57
C ASN A 61 3.45 1.92 7.04
N PRO A 62 2.88 0.92 6.33
CA PRO A 62 2.82 0.95 4.87
C PRO A 62 2.18 2.19 4.27
N ILE A 63 1.29 2.86 5.00
CA ILE A 63 0.68 4.13 4.57
C ILE A 63 1.71 5.27 4.41
N GLU A 64 2.83 5.21 5.14
CA GLU A 64 3.93 6.18 5.03
C GLU A 64 4.76 5.99 3.75
N CYS A 65 4.60 4.85 3.06
CA CYS A 65 5.29 4.62 1.80
C CYS A 65 4.73 5.51 0.69
N HIS A 66 5.60 6.24 -0.02
CA HIS A 66 5.19 7.12 -1.11
C HIS A 66 4.35 6.41 -2.18
N TYR A 67 4.69 5.19 -2.57
CA TYR A 67 3.90 4.42 -3.55
C TYR A 67 2.48 4.11 -3.05
N VAL A 68 2.29 3.95 -1.75
CA VAL A 68 0.98 3.70 -1.14
C VAL A 68 0.18 4.99 -1.07
N ALA A 69 0.80 6.10 -0.67
CA ALA A 69 0.19 7.42 -0.70
C ALA A 69 -0.28 7.82 -2.11
N ASP A 70 0.58 7.60 -3.11
CA ASP A 70 0.27 7.81 -4.53
C ASP A 70 -0.92 6.95 -4.97
N PHE A 71 -0.94 5.68 -4.56
CA PHE A 71 -2.06 4.79 -4.87
C PHE A 71 -3.37 5.27 -4.26
N ILE A 72 -3.35 5.70 -3.00
CA ILE A 72 -4.52 6.27 -2.31
C ILE A 72 -5.02 7.50 -3.06
N GLN A 73 -4.13 8.42 -3.42
CA GLN A 73 -4.50 9.66 -4.11
C GLN A 73 -5.06 9.38 -5.51
N ARG A 74 -4.38 8.56 -6.32
CA ARG A 74 -4.78 8.25 -7.71
C ARG A 74 -6.11 7.53 -7.80
N ASN A 75 -6.42 6.68 -6.83
CA ASN A 75 -7.65 5.90 -6.80
C ASN A 75 -8.72 6.49 -5.86
N GLU A 76 -8.45 7.67 -5.30
CA GLU A 76 -9.31 8.36 -4.32
C GLU A 76 -9.75 7.43 -3.17
N VAL A 77 -8.83 6.56 -2.73
CA VAL A 77 -9.16 5.50 -1.77
C VAL A 77 -9.56 6.12 -0.44
N LYS A 78 -10.76 5.75 0.02
CA LYS A 78 -11.22 6.15 1.36
C LYS A 78 -10.74 5.11 2.35
N ILE A 79 -9.81 5.51 3.21
CA ILE A 79 -9.28 4.75 4.34
C ILE A 79 -10.19 4.93 5.55
#